data_AF-A0AA41KI10-F1
#
_entry.id   AF-A0AA41KI10-F1
#
_cell.length_a   1.000
_cell.length_b   1.000
_cell.length_c   1.000
_cell.angle_alpha   90.00
_cell.angle_beta   90.00
_cell.angle_gamma   90.00
#
_symmetry.space_group_name_H-M   'P 1'
#
loop_
_entity.id
_entity.type
_entity.pdbx_description
1 polymer ?
#
loop_
_entity_poly.entity_id
_entity_poly.type
_entity_poly.pdbx_seq_one_letter_code
_entity_poly.pdbx_strand_id
1 'polypeptide(L)' 'MIERLRQAVASRQQSHRECRRCGTTVESSAATCPVCDSGDIVQYEL' A
#
# COMPACT_ATOMS: atom_id res chain seq x y z
N MET A 1 1.35 -1.11 -30.05
CA MET A 1 1.84 -2.07 -29.04
C MET A 1 2.18 -1.39 -27.70
N ILE A 2 2.75 -0.18 -27.68
CA ILE A 2 3.05 0.62 -26.48
C ILE A 2 1.83 0.93 -25.58
N GLU A 3 0.63 1.06 -26.15
CA GLU A 3 -0.58 1.43 -25.40
C GLU A 3 -1.05 0.36 -24.40
N ARG A 4 -0.82 -0.93 -24.69
CA ARG A 4 -1.15 -2.02 -23.76
C ARG A 4 -0.21 -2.06 -22.56
N LEU A 5 1.07 -1.71 -22.76
CA LEU A 5 2.03 -1.59 -21.68
C LEU A 5 1.67 -0.43 -20.75
N ARG A 6 1.24 0.71 -21.31
CA ARG A 6 0.75 1.85 -20.51
C ARG A 6 -0.46 1.47 -19.65
N GLN A 7 -1.44 0.74 -20.20
CA GLN A 7 -2.58 0.27 -19.41
C GLN A 7 -2.17 -0.73 -18.33
N ALA A 8 -1.22 -1.63 -18.60
CA ALA A 8 -0.75 -2.63 -17.63
C ALA A 8 0.05 -2.02 -16.47
N VAL A 9 0.72 -0.88 -16.68
CA VAL A 9 1.42 -0.14 -15.62
C VAL A 9 0.47 0.83 -14.91
N ALA A 10 -0.46 1.47 -15.65
CA ALA A 10 -1.48 2.34 -15.07
C ALA A 10 -2.46 1.59 -14.15
N SER A 11 -2.80 0.33 -14.47
CA SER A 11 -3.62 -0.54 -13.60
C SER A 11 -2.85 -1.08 -12.40
N ARG A 12 -1.56 -0.79 -12.30
CA ARG A 12 -0.66 -1.24 -11.23
C ARG A 12 -0.22 -0.09 -10.34
N GLN A 13 -1.13 0.87 -10.09
CA GLN A 13 -1.05 1.79 -8.95
C GLN A 13 -1.14 0.99 -7.65
N GLN A 14 -0.05 0.32 -7.32
CA GLN A 14 0.12 -0.45 -6.11
C GLN A 14 0.51 0.55 -5.03
N SER A 15 -0.49 1.07 -4.32
CA SER A 15 -0.19 1.79 -3.09
C SER A 15 0.24 0.78 -2.02
N HIS A 16 1.41 1.00 -1.42
CA HIS A 16 1.94 0.16 -0.35
C HIS A 16 1.62 0.82 1.00
N ARG A 17 1.09 0.07 1.97
CA ARG A 17 0.82 0.61 3.31
C ARG A 17 1.65 -0.09 4.37
N GLU A 18 2.18 0.69 5.31
CA GLU A 18 3.07 0.20 6.36
C GLU A 18 2.76 0.86 7.70
N CYS A 19 2.87 0.09 8.79
CA CYS A 19 2.80 0.62 10.13
C CYS A 19 4.12 1.30 10.52
N ARG A 20 4.07 2.60 10.87
CA ARG A 20 5.22 3.40 11.30
C ARG A 20 5.79 2.97 12.66
N ARG A 21 5.04 2.19 13.43
CA ARG A 21 5.43 1.74 14.77
C ARG A 21 6.21 0.44 14.80
N CYS A 22 5.78 -0.56 14.02
CA CYS A 22 6.40 -1.89 14.02
C CYS A 22 6.92 -2.34 12.65
N GLY A 23 6.70 -1.56 11.58
CA GLY A 23 7.13 -1.88 10.22
C GLY A 23 6.30 -2.97 9.53
N THR A 24 5.17 -3.38 10.10
CA THR A 24 4.30 -4.37 9.45
C THR A 24 3.62 -3.75 8.23
N THR A 25 3.70 -4.43 7.08
CA THR A 25 2.90 -4.12 5.90
C THR A 25 1.42 -4.37 6.21
N VAL A 26 0.57 -3.38 5.91
CA VAL A 26 -0.85 -3.41 6.22
C VAL A 26 -1.65 -3.50 4.92
N GLU A 27 -2.67 -4.37 4.88
CA GLU A 27 -3.56 -4.44 3.72
C GLU A 27 -4.43 -3.18 3.59
N SER A 28 -4.82 -2.85 2.36
CA SER A 28 -5.40 -1.57 1.92
C SER A 28 -6.70 -1.11 2.60
N SER A 29 -7.21 -1.85 3.57
CA SER A 29 -8.48 -1.57 4.24
C SER A 29 -8.40 -1.56 5.77
N ALA A 30 -7.25 -1.89 6.38
CA ALA A 30 -7.13 -1.84 7.82
C ALA A 30 -6.82 -0.42 8.33
N ALA A 31 -7.59 0.04 9.30
CA ALA A 31 -7.41 1.34 9.95
C ALA A 31 -6.32 1.31 11.05
N THR A 32 -6.03 0.11 11.57
CA THR A 32 -5.01 -0.13 12.59
C THR A 32 -4.11 -1.29 12.21
N CYS A 33 -2.91 -1.31 12.76
CA CYS A 33 -1.96 -2.38 12.56
C CYS A 33 -2.42 -3.66 13.28
N PRO A 34 -2.54 -4.81 12.60
CA PRO A 34 -2.97 -6.07 13.24
C PRO A 34 -1.94 -6.65 14.22
N VAL A 35 -0.71 -6.12 14.24
CA VAL A 35 0.40 -6.63 15.07
C VAL A 35 0.57 -5.84 16.36
N CYS A 36 0.40 -4.52 16.31
CA CYS A 36 0.65 -3.63 17.47
C CYS A 36 -0.51 -2.71 17.81
N ASP A 37 -1.64 -2.85 17.12
CA ASP A 37 -2.88 -2.06 17.28
C ASP A 37 -2.72 -0.55 17.04
N SER A 38 -1.56 -0.11 16.56
CA SER A 38 -1.31 1.30 16.25
C SER A 38 -2.09 1.75 15.02
N GLY A 39 -2.73 2.93 15.11
CA GLY A 39 -3.33 3.63 13.97
C GLY A 39 -2.35 4.44 13.11
N ASP A 40 -1.06 4.40 13.43
CA ASP A 40 -0.02 5.14 12.71
C ASP A 40 0.42 4.37 11.45
N ILE A 41 -0.42 4.42 10.41
CA ILE A 41 -0.23 3.73 9.13
C ILE A 41 0.08 4.76 8.04
N VAL A 42 1.18 4.57 7.33
CA VAL A 42 1.57 5.38 6.17
C VAL A 42 1.23 4.66 4.87
N GLN A 43 0.87 5.41 3.84
CA GLN A 43 0.65 4.92 2.48
C GLN A 43 1.69 5.53 1.55
N TYR A 44 2.36 4.69 0.78
CA TYR A 44 3.30 5.06 -0.27
C TYR A 44 2.65 4.83 -1.63
N GLU A 45 2.65 5.86 -2.47
CA GLU A 45 2.28 5.73 -3.88
C GLU A 45 3.54 5.30 -4.65
N LEU A 46 3.46 4.17 -5.37
CA LEU A 46 4.54 3.62 -6.21
C LEU A 46 4.36 4.02 -7.68
#